data_AF-A0AAD7RRW6-F1
#
_entry.id   AF-A0AAD7RRW6-F1
#
_cell.length_a   1.000
_cell.length_b   1.000
_cell.length_c   1.000
_cell.angle_alpha   90.00
_cell.angle_beta   90.00
_cell.angle_gamma   90.00
#
_symmetry.space_group_name_H-M   'P 1'
#
loop_
_entity.id
_entity.type
_entity.pdbx_description
1 polymer ?
#
loop_
_entity_poly.entity_id
_entity_poly.type
_entity_poly.pdbx_seq_one_letter_code
_entity_poly.pdbx_strand_id
1 'polypeptide(L)'
;MSLLNHTTDTSLIFQKMRETFQHRQKLVNDPGNGVDILSTFPRFLDTKGLVDQDFTLLFDDETSSRLLQKWDVFFKPNIIKEASQLTSTPELRRLVRSAESPPESDLDEATTYNPEMASLLLLLHLLPPPPGGPKSPKVSAWDAVERLVVFHKSCCSLEEHLRNRQGRQPYLLAVGRQKSKIDSFYIVMDKHLIPCQANRSLGAFDELFKAHFVFNVSYDVALVNFYTFLQTAVYNIDVGKMKETPRVRELRARLLNHTVVAFFEPPPNPALFFNYKGTYSIVLSAVVDARYRFRVVDIGGYGRTSDGGTLASSKFGKALQNGRLDLPEDRLLPEAEHLGCQPHVFVASNLGSESLCQG
;
A
#
# COMPACT_ATOMS: atom_id res chain seq x y z
N MET A 1 -20.81 22.10 22.48
CA MET A 1 -21.54 21.24 21.53
C MET A 1 -22.58 21.99 20.67
N SER A 2 -23.29 23.02 21.18
CA SER A 2 -24.38 23.71 20.43
C SER A 2 -23.96 24.53 19.19
N LEU A 3 -22.76 25.12 19.15
CA LEU A 3 -22.30 25.96 18.01
C LEU A 3 -21.95 25.18 16.74
N LEU A 4 -21.60 23.90 16.86
CA LEU A 4 -21.21 23.10 15.70
C LEU A 4 -22.39 22.81 14.79
N ASN A 5 -23.62 22.69 15.33
CA ASN A 5 -24.81 22.28 14.59
C ASN A 5 -25.37 23.34 13.61
N HIS A 6 -24.92 24.60 13.70
CA HIS A 6 -25.54 25.71 12.95
C HIS A 6 -24.58 26.57 12.11
N THR A 7 -23.27 26.39 12.22
CA THR A 7 -22.33 27.12 11.36
C THR A 7 -22.21 26.47 9.99
N THR A 8 -22.23 27.28 8.93
CA THR A 8 -21.91 26.89 7.55
C THR A 8 -20.48 27.28 7.16
N ASP A 9 -19.72 27.89 8.07
CA ASP A 9 -18.32 28.25 7.83
C ASP A 9 -17.45 26.98 7.90
N THR A 10 -17.06 26.49 6.72
CA THR A 10 -16.20 25.32 6.55
C THR A 10 -14.90 25.45 7.34
N SER A 11 -14.28 26.63 7.39
CA SER A 11 -12.99 26.82 8.08
C SER A 11 -13.16 26.59 9.58
N LEU A 12 -14.23 27.14 10.15
CA LEU A 12 -14.58 26.95 11.56
C LEU A 12 -14.95 25.49 11.85
N ILE A 13 -15.69 24.81 10.95
CA ILE A 13 -16.00 23.38 11.10
C ILE A 13 -14.71 22.56 11.16
N PHE A 14 -13.79 22.76 10.21
CA PHE A 14 -12.51 22.04 10.19
C PHE A 14 -11.69 22.29 11.45
N GLN A 15 -11.60 23.55 11.89
CA GLN A 15 -10.92 23.90 13.14
C GLN A 15 -11.53 23.17 14.34
N LYS A 16 -12.86 23.21 14.49
CA LYS A 16 -13.55 22.56 15.61
C LYS A 16 -13.47 21.05 15.56
N MET A 17 -13.52 20.45 14.37
CA MET A 17 -13.30 19.02 14.20
C MET A 17 -11.87 18.63 14.60
N ARG A 18 -10.88 19.46 14.27
CA ARG A 18 -9.49 19.26 14.71
C ARG A 18 -9.35 19.34 16.22
N GLU A 19 -9.99 20.31 16.87
CA GLU A 19 -10.00 20.45 18.34
C GLU A 19 -10.61 19.24 19.05
N THR A 20 -11.61 18.58 18.47
CA THR A 20 -12.27 17.40 19.04
C THR A 20 -11.63 16.06 18.66
N PHE A 21 -10.58 16.06 17.84
CA PHE A 21 -9.96 14.85 17.26
C PHE A 21 -9.58 13.81 18.32
N GLN A 22 -8.86 14.19 19.37
CA GLN A 22 -8.42 13.24 20.41
C GLN A 22 -9.59 12.61 21.16
N HIS A 23 -10.68 13.36 21.36
CA HIS A 23 -11.88 12.84 22.00
C HIS A 23 -12.59 11.83 21.09
N ARG A 24 -12.72 12.15 19.79
CA ARG A 24 -13.28 11.24 18.78
C ARG A 24 -12.48 9.94 18.69
N GLN A 25 -11.14 10.02 18.71
CA GLN A 25 -10.29 8.83 18.68
C GLN A 25 -10.46 7.93 19.91
N LYS A 26 -10.65 8.51 21.09
CA LYS A 26 -10.95 7.70 22.29
C LYS A 26 -12.29 6.99 22.17
N LEU A 27 -13.31 7.64 21.61
CA LEU A 27 -14.64 7.02 21.41
C LEU A 27 -14.60 5.87 20.39
N VAL A 28 -13.90 6.07 19.27
CA VAL A 28 -13.78 5.08 18.19
C VAL A 28 -12.98 3.83 18.61
N ASN A 29 -12.05 3.98 19.55
CA ASN A 29 -11.20 2.89 20.03
C ASN A 29 -11.70 2.26 21.35
N ASP A 30 -12.85 2.70 21.88
CA ASP A 30 -13.42 2.14 23.11
C ASP A 30 -14.34 0.93 22.77
N PRO A 31 -13.91 -0.31 23.05
CA PRO A 31 -14.69 -1.51 22.73
C PRO A 31 -15.98 -1.65 23.55
N GLY A 32 -16.14 -0.87 24.63
CA GLY A 32 -17.34 -0.89 25.48
C GLY A 32 -18.45 0.08 25.04
N ASN A 33 -18.15 0.97 24.09
CA ASN A 33 -19.04 2.06 23.72
C ASN A 33 -19.53 1.85 22.28
N GLY A 34 -20.71 1.24 22.12
CA GLY A 34 -21.37 1.05 20.82
C GLY A 34 -21.92 2.34 20.21
N VAL A 35 -21.23 3.45 20.40
CA VAL A 35 -21.64 4.78 19.94
C VAL A 35 -21.42 4.87 18.44
N ASP A 36 -22.50 5.13 17.72
CA ASP A 36 -22.41 5.54 16.32
C ASP A 36 -21.71 6.90 16.24
N ILE A 37 -20.46 6.86 15.77
CA ILE A 37 -19.60 8.04 15.64
C ILE A 37 -20.18 9.05 14.65
N LEU A 38 -20.89 8.59 13.61
CA LEU A 38 -21.50 9.44 12.60
C LEU A 38 -22.75 10.14 13.15
N SER A 39 -23.52 9.47 14.01
CA SER A 39 -24.62 10.09 14.75
C SER A 39 -24.12 11.13 15.77
N THR A 40 -22.97 10.87 16.42
CA THR A 40 -22.40 11.79 17.42
C THR A 40 -21.71 12.99 16.78
N PHE A 41 -21.06 12.79 15.64
CA PHE A 41 -20.36 13.82 14.87
C PHE A 41 -20.92 13.90 13.45
N PRO A 42 -22.15 14.43 13.27
CA PRO A 42 -22.85 14.44 11.99
C PRO A 42 -22.18 15.31 10.93
N ARG A 43 -21.15 16.09 11.29
CA ARG A 43 -20.38 16.90 10.34
C ARG A 43 -19.63 16.07 9.29
N PHE A 44 -19.33 14.81 9.59
CA PHE A 44 -18.83 13.88 8.55
C PHE A 44 -19.85 13.62 7.43
N LEU A 45 -21.14 13.88 7.66
CA LEU A 45 -22.20 13.60 6.69
C LEU A 45 -22.51 14.79 5.76
N ASP A 46 -22.13 16.00 6.15
CA ASP A 46 -22.43 17.23 5.40
C ASP A 46 -21.19 18.03 4.98
N THR A 47 -20.01 17.72 5.53
CA THR A 47 -18.77 18.45 5.28
C THR A 47 -17.72 17.54 4.65
N LYS A 48 -17.39 17.81 3.38
CA LYS A 48 -16.35 17.10 2.62
C LYS A 48 -14.96 17.35 3.20
N GLY A 49 -14.05 16.38 3.09
CA GLY A 49 -12.63 16.51 3.44
C GLY A 49 -12.27 16.27 4.91
N LEU A 50 -13.27 16.01 5.76
CA LEU A 50 -13.00 15.72 7.19
C LEU A 50 -12.30 14.38 7.41
N VAL A 51 -12.54 13.38 6.55
CA VAL A 51 -11.83 12.09 6.59
C VAL A 51 -10.34 12.31 6.31
N ASP A 52 -10.00 13.10 5.28
CA ASP A 52 -8.62 13.44 4.96
C ASP A 52 -7.93 14.23 6.08
N GLN A 53 -8.63 15.18 6.70
CA GLN A 53 -8.10 15.91 7.84
C GLN A 53 -7.73 14.95 8.98
N ASP A 54 -8.67 14.10 9.39
CA ASP A 54 -8.47 13.22 10.54
C ASP A 54 -7.41 12.15 10.27
N PHE A 55 -7.34 11.64 9.04
CA PHE A 55 -6.26 10.74 8.65
C PHE A 55 -4.90 11.42 8.70
N THR A 56 -4.80 12.67 8.24
CA THR A 56 -3.57 13.46 8.31
C THR A 56 -3.17 13.76 9.76
N LEU A 57 -4.13 13.88 10.68
CA LEU A 57 -3.87 14.02 12.13
C LEU A 57 -3.44 12.70 12.79
N LEU A 58 -3.91 11.55 12.28
CA LEU A 58 -3.50 10.22 12.75
C LEU A 58 -2.06 9.88 12.36
N PHE A 59 -1.68 10.25 11.15
CA PHE A 59 -0.37 9.98 10.57
C PHE A 59 0.37 11.30 10.36
N ASP A 60 0.52 11.73 9.11
CA ASP A 60 1.10 13.01 8.68
C ASP A 60 0.72 13.28 7.21
N ASP A 61 1.09 14.46 6.72
CA ASP A 61 0.80 14.90 5.34
C ASP A 61 1.53 14.04 4.28
N GLU A 62 2.75 13.59 4.60
CA GLU A 62 3.54 12.75 3.70
C GLU A 62 2.84 11.41 3.48
N THR A 63 2.38 10.77 4.55
CA THR A 63 1.65 9.50 4.55
C THR A 63 0.29 9.66 3.88
N SER A 64 -0.43 10.74 4.21
CA SER A 64 -1.77 11.04 3.67
C SER A 64 -1.76 11.22 2.14
N SER A 65 -0.67 11.70 1.56
CA SER A 65 -0.56 11.99 0.13
C SER A 65 0.08 10.86 -0.71
N ARG A 66 0.58 9.78 -0.10
CA ARG A 66 1.38 8.75 -0.80
C ARG A 66 0.66 8.08 -1.95
N LEU A 67 -0.61 7.72 -1.78
CA LEU A 67 -1.38 7.06 -2.83
C LEU A 67 -1.46 7.98 -4.06
N LEU A 68 -1.94 9.20 -3.87
CA LEU A 68 -2.14 10.15 -4.98
C LEU A 68 -0.82 10.56 -5.65
N GLN A 69 0.28 10.67 -4.90
CA GLN A 69 1.59 11.02 -5.44
C GLN A 69 2.24 9.87 -6.25
N LYS A 70 2.09 8.63 -5.78
CA LYS A 70 2.83 7.48 -6.35
C LYS A 70 2.01 6.63 -7.31
N TRP A 71 0.68 6.75 -7.31
CA TRP A 71 -0.16 5.83 -8.08
C TRP A 71 0.15 5.87 -9.58
N ASP A 72 0.00 7.02 -10.22
CA ASP A 72 0.17 7.13 -11.68
C ASP A 72 1.64 6.95 -12.11
N VAL A 73 2.59 7.45 -11.31
CA VAL A 73 4.02 7.42 -11.66
C VAL A 73 4.63 6.04 -11.47
N PHE A 74 4.18 5.28 -10.47
CA PHE A 74 4.84 4.05 -10.06
C PHE A 74 3.89 2.85 -10.01
N PHE A 75 2.80 2.90 -9.25
CA PHE A 75 1.99 1.70 -9.03
C PHE A 75 1.20 1.28 -10.26
N LYS A 76 0.49 2.21 -10.90
CA LYS A 76 -0.34 1.95 -12.08
C LYS A 76 0.43 1.24 -13.22
N PRO A 77 1.57 1.72 -13.72
CA PRO A 77 2.28 1.03 -14.80
C PRO A 77 2.79 -0.36 -14.39
N ASN A 78 3.26 -0.52 -13.14
CA ASN A 78 3.75 -1.81 -12.67
C ASN A 78 2.60 -2.81 -12.42
N ILE A 79 1.44 -2.36 -11.95
CA ILE A 79 0.22 -3.16 -11.81
C ILE A 79 -0.26 -3.65 -13.18
N ILE A 80 -0.29 -2.77 -14.19
CA ILE A 80 -0.68 -3.13 -15.55
C ILE A 80 0.28 -4.20 -16.10
N LYS A 81 1.59 -3.99 -15.95
CA LYS A 81 2.62 -4.95 -16.38
C LYS A 81 2.46 -6.32 -15.72
N GLU A 82 2.21 -6.36 -14.42
CA GLU A 82 2.00 -7.62 -13.68
C GLU A 82 0.67 -8.28 -14.05
N ALA A 83 -0.39 -7.50 -14.23
CA ALA A 83 -1.70 -8.00 -14.64
C ALA A 83 -1.66 -8.66 -16.03
N SER A 84 -0.88 -8.10 -16.96
CA SER A 84 -0.70 -8.66 -18.31
C SER A 84 0.00 -10.02 -18.35
N GLN A 85 0.66 -10.44 -17.25
CA GLN A 85 1.28 -11.76 -17.12
C GLN A 85 0.31 -12.84 -16.60
N LEU A 86 -0.88 -12.45 -16.10
CA LEU A 86 -1.88 -13.40 -15.64
C LEU A 86 -2.55 -14.13 -16.81
N THR A 87 -3.22 -15.24 -16.51
CA THR A 87 -4.04 -15.96 -17.49
C THR A 87 -5.10 -15.02 -18.09
N SER A 88 -5.03 -14.84 -19.40
CA SER A 88 -5.85 -13.87 -20.12
C SER A 88 -7.34 -14.26 -20.12
N THR A 89 -8.15 -13.53 -19.35
CA THR A 89 -9.62 -13.61 -19.40
C THR A 89 -10.20 -12.41 -20.19
N PRO A 90 -11.42 -12.50 -20.75
CA PRO A 90 -12.07 -11.38 -21.41
C PRO A 90 -12.18 -10.14 -20.51
N GLU A 91 -12.50 -10.35 -19.23
CA GLU A 91 -12.66 -9.29 -18.23
C GLU A 91 -11.32 -8.61 -17.93
N LEU A 92 -10.26 -9.40 -17.72
CA LEU A 92 -8.93 -8.89 -17.45
C LEU A 92 -8.39 -8.09 -18.65
N ARG A 93 -8.55 -8.60 -19.88
CA ARG A 93 -8.14 -7.88 -21.10
C ARG A 93 -8.84 -6.52 -21.24
N ARG A 94 -10.14 -6.46 -20.89
CA ARG A 94 -10.89 -5.21 -20.92
C ARG A 94 -10.37 -4.22 -19.87
N LEU A 95 -10.08 -4.69 -18.65
CA LEU A 95 -9.53 -3.85 -17.59
C LEU A 95 -8.12 -3.32 -17.92
N VAL A 96 -7.24 -4.18 -18.47
CA VAL A 96 -5.89 -3.78 -18.92
C VAL A 96 -5.99 -2.69 -19.98
N ARG A 97 -6.79 -2.91 -21.03
CA ARG A 97 -7.00 -1.92 -22.10
C ARG A 97 -7.54 -0.59 -21.55
N SER A 98 -8.53 -0.67 -20.65
CA SER A 98 -9.13 0.53 -20.03
C SER A 98 -8.12 1.29 -19.17
N ALA A 99 -7.28 0.59 -18.41
CA ALA A 99 -6.27 1.21 -17.56
C ALA A 99 -5.11 1.87 -18.36
N GLU A 100 -4.79 1.31 -19.53
CA GLU A 100 -3.79 1.86 -20.49
C GLU A 100 -4.34 3.00 -21.34
N SER A 101 -5.66 3.13 -21.45
CA SER A 101 -6.31 4.15 -22.27
C SER A 101 -5.97 5.55 -21.77
N PRO A 102 -5.55 6.48 -22.66
CA PRO A 102 -5.49 7.89 -22.29
C PRO A 102 -6.91 8.40 -21.94
N PRO A 103 -7.03 9.39 -21.04
CA PRO A 103 -8.31 9.84 -20.49
C PRO A 103 -9.33 10.39 -21.52
N GLU A 104 -8.96 10.49 -22.80
CA GLU A 104 -9.78 11.07 -23.88
C GLU A 104 -10.15 10.07 -25.00
N SER A 105 -9.92 8.75 -24.84
CA SER A 105 -10.43 7.81 -25.83
C SER A 105 -11.94 7.58 -25.63
N ASP A 106 -12.73 8.01 -26.62
CA ASP A 106 -14.16 7.73 -26.76
C ASP A 106 -14.43 6.23 -27.02
N LEU A 107 -14.01 5.36 -26.10
CA LEU A 107 -14.42 3.97 -26.11
C LEU A 107 -15.84 3.91 -25.52
N ASP A 108 -16.81 3.83 -26.43
CA ASP A 108 -18.22 3.64 -26.15
C ASP A 108 -18.46 2.26 -25.52
N GLU A 109 -18.53 2.20 -24.20
CA GLU A 109 -19.11 1.07 -23.47
C GLU A 109 -19.67 1.55 -22.13
N ALA A 110 -21.00 1.69 -22.04
CA ALA A 110 -21.72 2.04 -20.81
C ALA A 110 -21.40 1.15 -19.59
N THR A 111 -20.75 0.01 -19.82
CA THR A 111 -20.38 -1.02 -18.86
C THR A 111 -18.99 -0.88 -18.23
N THR A 112 -18.11 -0.03 -18.76
CA THR A 112 -16.69 -0.01 -18.39
C THR A 112 -16.36 1.19 -17.50
N TYR A 113 -15.59 0.94 -16.43
CA TYR A 113 -15.13 1.99 -15.52
C TYR A 113 -14.03 2.84 -16.16
N ASN A 114 -13.80 4.05 -15.62
CA ASN A 114 -12.72 4.91 -16.09
C ASN A 114 -11.31 4.31 -15.84
N PRO A 115 -10.25 4.81 -16.51
CA PRO A 115 -8.90 4.22 -16.44
C PRO A 115 -8.33 4.11 -15.02
N GLU A 116 -8.62 5.07 -14.14
CA GLU A 116 -8.19 5.04 -12.74
C GLU A 116 -8.83 3.89 -11.98
N MET A 117 -10.16 3.79 -12.05
CA MET A 117 -10.89 2.72 -11.39
C MET A 117 -10.49 1.37 -11.98
N ALA A 118 -10.32 1.27 -13.30
CA ALA A 118 -9.81 0.04 -13.94
C ALA A 118 -8.46 -0.39 -13.35
N SER A 119 -7.53 0.54 -13.14
CA SER A 119 -6.23 0.23 -12.51
C SER A 119 -6.34 -0.27 -11.07
N LEU A 120 -7.28 0.28 -10.28
CA LEU A 120 -7.58 -0.20 -8.93
C LEU A 120 -8.19 -1.61 -8.96
N LEU A 121 -9.09 -1.88 -9.90
CA LEU A 121 -9.69 -3.21 -10.05
C LEU A 121 -8.66 -4.26 -10.54
N LEU A 122 -7.68 -3.87 -11.37
CA LEU A 122 -6.57 -4.75 -11.74
C LEU A 122 -5.75 -5.19 -10.51
N LEU A 123 -5.52 -4.29 -9.55
CA LEU A 123 -4.85 -4.64 -8.30
C LEU A 123 -5.63 -5.72 -7.53
N LEU A 124 -6.96 -5.63 -7.51
CA LEU A 124 -7.81 -6.65 -6.89
C LEU A 124 -7.71 -8.02 -7.59
N HIS A 125 -7.52 -8.05 -8.92
CA HIS A 125 -7.26 -9.29 -9.65
C HIS A 125 -5.88 -9.90 -9.34
N LEU A 126 -4.86 -9.08 -9.06
CA LEU A 126 -3.54 -9.54 -8.62
C LEU A 126 -3.56 -10.07 -7.18
N LEU A 127 -4.48 -9.54 -6.36
CA LEU A 127 -4.69 -9.87 -4.95
C LEU A 127 -6.10 -10.44 -4.73
N PRO A 128 -6.40 -11.64 -5.26
CA PRO A 128 -7.72 -12.22 -5.12
C PRO A 128 -8.10 -12.42 -3.64
N PRO A 129 -9.40 -12.53 -3.35
CA PRO A 129 -9.88 -12.82 -2.01
C PRO A 129 -9.19 -14.05 -1.42
N PRO A 130 -8.94 -14.07 -0.10
CA PRO A 130 -8.43 -15.25 0.58
C PRO A 130 -9.28 -16.49 0.24
N PRO A 131 -8.68 -17.67 0.06
CA PRO A 131 -9.44 -18.89 -0.21
C PRO A 131 -10.44 -19.12 0.93
N GLY A 132 -11.69 -19.44 0.55
CA GLY A 132 -12.74 -19.75 1.51
C GLY A 132 -12.29 -20.86 2.46
N GLY A 133 -12.53 -20.67 3.76
CA GLY A 133 -12.30 -21.71 4.74
C GLY A 133 -13.42 -22.76 4.69
N PRO A 134 -13.35 -23.81 5.52
CA PRO A 134 -14.40 -24.83 5.62
C PRO A 134 -15.80 -24.28 5.93
N LYS A 135 -15.88 -23.04 6.43
CA LYS A 135 -17.11 -22.35 6.85
C LYS A 135 -17.46 -21.10 6.02
N SER A 136 -16.69 -20.76 4.98
CA SER A 136 -16.96 -19.58 4.16
C SER A 136 -16.88 -19.88 2.66
N PRO A 137 -17.86 -19.43 1.86
CA PRO A 137 -17.87 -19.67 0.42
C PRO A 137 -16.69 -18.97 -0.25
N LYS A 138 -16.18 -19.58 -1.33
CA LYS A 138 -15.15 -18.98 -2.18
C LYS A 138 -15.70 -17.70 -2.82
N VAL A 139 -15.11 -16.56 -2.48
CA VAL A 139 -15.48 -15.25 -3.05
C VAL A 139 -14.71 -15.06 -4.35
N SER A 140 -15.41 -14.77 -5.45
CA SER A 140 -14.74 -14.47 -6.73
C SER A 140 -14.14 -13.07 -6.71
N ALA A 141 -13.22 -12.79 -7.65
CA ALA A 141 -12.70 -11.43 -7.82
C ALA A 141 -13.83 -10.43 -8.13
N TRP A 142 -14.84 -10.85 -8.91
CA TRP A 142 -16.01 -10.02 -9.21
C TRP A 142 -16.84 -9.71 -7.96
N ASP A 143 -17.11 -10.70 -7.13
CA ASP A 143 -17.82 -10.49 -5.85
C ASP A 143 -17.08 -9.52 -4.94
N ALA A 144 -15.74 -9.51 -5.00
CA ALA A 144 -14.91 -8.57 -4.28
C ALA A 144 -15.00 -7.15 -4.87
N VAL A 145 -15.08 -7.01 -6.20
CA VAL A 145 -15.35 -5.70 -6.84
C VAL A 145 -16.66 -5.10 -6.33
N GLU A 146 -17.74 -5.91 -6.23
CA GLU A 146 -19.05 -5.44 -5.75
C GLU A 146 -19.10 -5.10 -4.25
N ARG A 147 -18.08 -5.54 -3.49
CA ARG A 147 -17.85 -5.13 -2.10
C ARG A 147 -17.02 -3.86 -2.00
N LEU A 148 -16.20 -3.57 -3.00
CA LEU A 148 -15.33 -2.41 -3.01
C LEU A 148 -16.04 -1.16 -3.54
N VAL A 149 -16.68 -1.28 -4.71
CA VAL A 149 -17.31 -0.16 -5.40
C VAL A 149 -18.65 -0.57 -5.99
N VAL A 150 -19.65 0.28 -5.78
CA VAL A 150 -20.99 0.13 -6.33
C VAL A 150 -21.31 1.33 -7.20
N PHE A 151 -21.64 1.06 -8.45
CA PHE A 151 -22.18 2.09 -9.33
C PHE A 151 -23.67 2.28 -9.05
N HIS A 152 -24.08 3.53 -8.87
CA HIS A 152 -25.47 3.92 -8.69
C HIS A 152 -25.85 4.98 -9.71
N LYS A 153 -26.97 4.79 -10.38
CA LYS A 153 -27.41 5.68 -11.45
C LYS A 153 -28.02 6.95 -10.83
N SER A 154 -27.56 8.13 -11.22
CA SER A 154 -27.96 9.41 -10.60
C SER A 154 -29.47 9.71 -10.57
N CYS A 155 -30.29 8.98 -11.35
CA CYS A 155 -31.75 9.11 -11.38
C CYS A 155 -32.50 8.19 -10.41
N CYS A 156 -31.81 7.39 -9.60
CA CYS A 156 -32.40 6.46 -8.65
C CYS A 156 -32.32 7.00 -7.21
N SER A 157 -33.15 6.49 -6.30
CA SER A 157 -33.09 6.88 -4.88
C SER A 157 -31.85 6.29 -4.20
N LEU A 158 -31.07 7.14 -3.54
CA LEU A 158 -29.95 6.70 -2.68
C LEU A 158 -30.47 6.04 -1.39
N GLU A 159 -31.61 6.48 -0.86
CA GLU A 159 -32.20 5.88 0.33
C GLU A 159 -32.64 4.43 0.11
N GLU A 160 -33.22 4.15 -1.06
CA GLU A 160 -33.64 2.79 -1.42
C GLU A 160 -32.43 1.85 -1.51
N HIS A 161 -31.32 2.33 -2.08
CA HIS A 161 -30.05 1.59 -2.12
C HIS A 161 -29.53 1.23 -0.72
N LEU A 162 -29.60 2.17 0.23
CA LEU A 162 -29.18 1.95 1.61
C LEU A 162 -30.08 0.97 2.38
N ARG A 163 -31.39 0.95 2.07
CA ARG A 163 -32.34 0.01 2.70
C ARG A 163 -32.15 -1.43 2.24
N ASN A 164 -31.77 -1.62 0.98
CA ASN A 164 -31.72 -2.94 0.34
C ASN A 164 -30.41 -3.70 0.57
N ARG A 165 -29.29 -3.03 0.92
CA ARG A 165 -28.00 -3.69 1.19
C ARG A 165 -27.80 -3.99 2.67
N GLN A 166 -27.45 -5.24 2.97
CA GLN A 166 -27.11 -5.72 4.32
C GLN A 166 -25.61 -6.05 4.44
N GLY A 167 -24.98 -5.56 5.51
CA GLY A 167 -23.76 -6.16 6.10
C GLY A 167 -22.45 -6.06 5.33
N ARG A 168 -22.28 -5.11 4.40
CA ARG A 168 -21.03 -4.93 3.64
C ARG A 168 -20.64 -3.46 3.66
N GLN A 169 -19.69 -3.09 4.53
CA GLN A 169 -19.24 -1.72 4.75
C GLN A 169 -17.82 -1.70 5.34
N PRO A 170 -17.04 -0.63 5.13
CA PRO A 170 -17.36 0.50 4.25
C PRO A 170 -17.13 0.16 2.78
N TYR A 171 -17.83 0.83 1.86
CA TYR A 171 -17.60 0.69 0.41
C TYR A 171 -17.83 2.01 -0.32
N LEU A 172 -17.31 2.10 -1.55
CA LEU A 172 -17.46 3.28 -2.39
C LEU A 172 -18.78 3.22 -3.17
N LEU A 173 -19.58 4.27 -3.09
CA LEU A 173 -20.75 4.48 -3.92
C LEU A 173 -20.42 5.53 -4.99
N ALA A 174 -20.29 5.08 -6.23
CA ALA A 174 -20.01 5.93 -7.39
C ALA A 174 -21.34 6.30 -8.07
N VAL A 175 -21.79 7.54 -7.89
CA VAL A 175 -23.07 8.04 -8.40
C VAL A 175 -22.83 8.77 -9.72
N GLY A 176 -23.42 8.26 -10.81
CA GLY A 176 -23.20 8.82 -12.14
C GLY A 176 -24.24 8.43 -13.16
N ARG A 177 -24.15 9.05 -14.35
CA ARG A 177 -24.98 8.67 -15.50
C ARG A 177 -24.55 7.32 -16.09
N GLN A 178 -23.24 7.07 -16.12
CA GLN A 178 -22.60 5.86 -16.65
C GLN A 178 -21.35 5.54 -15.81
N LYS A 179 -20.85 4.29 -15.84
CA LYS A 179 -19.64 3.89 -15.09
C LYS A 179 -18.37 4.65 -15.49
N SER A 180 -18.33 5.18 -16.71
CA SER A 180 -17.26 6.04 -17.22
C SER A 180 -17.43 7.52 -16.83
N LYS A 181 -18.66 7.94 -16.45
CA LYS A 181 -19.04 9.33 -16.14
C LYS A 181 -19.73 9.39 -14.78
N ILE A 182 -18.90 9.43 -13.74
CA ILE A 182 -19.32 9.57 -12.34
C ILE A 182 -19.42 11.05 -11.99
N ASP A 183 -20.54 11.44 -11.37
CA ASP A 183 -20.82 12.81 -10.95
C ASP A 183 -20.33 13.06 -9.51
N SER A 184 -20.47 12.07 -8.63
CA SER A 184 -20.05 12.16 -7.22
C SER A 184 -19.74 10.80 -6.60
N PHE A 185 -18.97 10.82 -5.52
CA PHE A 185 -18.63 9.64 -4.74
C PHE A 185 -19.06 9.81 -3.27
N TYR A 186 -19.48 8.71 -2.67
CA TYR A 186 -19.79 8.63 -1.24
C TYR A 186 -19.16 7.37 -0.65
N ILE A 187 -18.70 7.46 0.59
CA ILE A 187 -18.36 6.29 1.40
C ILE A 187 -19.63 5.88 2.14
N VAL A 188 -20.08 4.65 1.93
CA VAL A 188 -21.23 4.11 2.65
C VAL A 188 -20.73 3.38 3.89
N MET A 189 -21.13 3.85 5.07
CA MET A 189 -20.78 3.27 6.36
C MET A 189 -21.94 3.46 7.34
N ASP A 190 -22.33 2.41 8.05
CA ASP A 190 -23.45 2.35 9.00
C ASP A 190 -24.76 2.94 8.45
N LYS A 191 -25.06 2.65 7.18
CA LYS A 191 -26.20 3.21 6.42
C LYS A 191 -26.17 4.73 6.25
N HIS A 192 -25.06 5.38 6.56
CA HIS A 192 -24.82 6.78 6.27
C HIS A 192 -24.01 6.94 4.99
N LEU A 193 -24.17 8.11 4.36
CA LEU A 193 -23.39 8.54 3.20
C LEU A 193 -22.43 9.64 3.64
N ILE A 194 -21.14 9.33 3.60
CA ILE A 194 -20.07 10.29 3.86
C ILE A 194 -19.66 10.85 2.49
N PRO A 195 -19.84 12.14 2.21
CA PRO A 195 -19.53 12.71 0.91
C PRO A 195 -18.02 12.82 0.70
N CYS A 196 -17.52 12.27 -0.40
CA CYS A 196 -16.12 12.45 -0.78
C CYS A 196 -15.83 13.88 -1.23
N GLN A 197 -14.64 14.37 -0.91
CA GLN A 197 -14.11 15.62 -1.47
C GLN A 197 -13.69 15.42 -2.93
N ALA A 198 -13.06 14.29 -3.23
CA ALA A 198 -12.57 13.96 -4.55
C ALA A 198 -13.70 13.77 -5.57
N ASN A 199 -13.44 14.25 -6.79
CA ASN A 199 -14.30 14.05 -7.97
C ASN A 199 -13.74 13.01 -8.95
N ARG A 200 -12.60 12.40 -8.61
CA ARG A 200 -11.93 11.36 -9.41
C ARG A 200 -11.90 10.05 -8.64
N SER A 201 -11.88 8.94 -9.37
CA SER A 201 -11.95 7.58 -8.81
C SER A 201 -10.84 7.30 -7.82
N LEU A 202 -9.61 7.72 -8.15
CA LEU A 202 -8.45 7.47 -7.29
C LEU A 202 -8.55 8.23 -5.96
N GLY A 203 -8.95 9.50 -5.99
CA GLY A 203 -9.12 10.30 -4.77
C GLY A 203 -10.29 9.82 -3.90
N ALA A 204 -11.39 9.40 -4.52
CA ALA A 204 -12.52 8.87 -3.76
C ALA A 204 -12.16 7.52 -3.09
N PHE A 205 -11.32 6.73 -3.75
CA PHE A 205 -10.77 5.51 -3.20
C PHE A 205 -9.75 5.78 -2.07
N ASP A 206 -8.90 6.80 -2.21
CA ASP A 206 -8.00 7.30 -1.16
C ASP A 206 -8.77 7.62 0.12
N GLU A 207 -9.86 8.39 0.00
CA GLU A 207 -10.75 8.69 1.13
C GLU A 207 -11.39 7.44 1.74
N LEU A 208 -11.82 6.46 0.92
CA LEU A 208 -12.34 5.17 1.42
C LEU A 208 -11.30 4.39 2.23
N PHE A 209 -10.05 4.33 1.75
CA PHE A 209 -8.97 3.69 2.49
C PHE A 209 -8.77 4.39 3.84
N LYS A 210 -8.69 5.72 3.83
CA LYS A 210 -8.50 6.55 5.03
C LYS A 210 -9.62 6.38 6.05
N ALA A 211 -10.87 6.22 5.60
CA ALA A 211 -12.02 6.00 6.48
C ALA A 211 -11.88 4.75 7.37
N HIS A 212 -11.19 3.70 6.92
CA HIS A 212 -10.94 2.52 7.75
C HIS A 212 -10.13 2.85 9.01
N PHE A 213 -9.19 3.79 8.91
CA PHE A 213 -8.38 4.24 10.05
C PHE A 213 -9.09 5.30 10.88
N VAL A 214 -9.75 6.26 10.23
CA VAL A 214 -10.46 7.35 10.92
C VAL A 214 -11.60 6.82 11.80
N PHE A 215 -12.29 5.78 11.33
CA PHE A 215 -13.42 5.17 12.03
C PHE A 215 -13.10 3.81 12.65
N ASN A 216 -11.84 3.37 12.61
CA ASN A 216 -11.38 2.06 13.13
C ASN A 216 -12.24 0.88 12.64
N VAL A 217 -12.51 0.84 11.34
CA VAL A 217 -13.31 -0.22 10.72
C VAL A 217 -12.39 -1.28 10.14
N SER A 218 -12.67 -2.54 10.48
CA SER A 218 -11.93 -3.68 9.95
C SER A 218 -12.16 -3.88 8.45
N TYR A 219 -11.14 -4.33 7.72
CA TYR A 219 -11.28 -4.67 6.31
C TYR A 219 -12.26 -5.83 6.09
N ASP A 220 -13.07 -5.74 5.03
CA ASP A 220 -13.86 -6.89 4.56
C ASP A 220 -12.93 -8.07 4.25
N VAL A 221 -13.31 -9.27 4.69
CA VAL A 221 -12.53 -10.49 4.52
C VAL A 221 -12.15 -10.74 3.05
N ALA A 222 -13.02 -10.36 2.10
CA ALA A 222 -12.75 -10.50 0.67
C ALA A 222 -11.72 -9.49 0.15
N LEU A 223 -11.57 -8.35 0.83
CA LEU A 223 -10.71 -7.23 0.43
C LEU A 223 -9.45 -7.13 1.31
N VAL A 224 -9.29 -8.01 2.30
CA VAL A 224 -8.17 -7.92 3.26
C VAL A 224 -6.80 -7.92 2.57
N ASN A 225 -6.57 -8.77 1.57
CA ASN A 225 -5.30 -8.80 0.83
C ASN A 225 -5.05 -7.48 0.09
N PHE A 226 -6.10 -6.96 -0.54
CA PHE A 226 -6.06 -5.73 -1.32
C PHE A 226 -5.76 -4.52 -0.43
N TYR A 227 -6.49 -4.35 0.68
CA TYR A 227 -6.22 -3.26 1.64
C TYR A 227 -4.90 -3.42 2.39
N THR A 228 -4.51 -4.65 2.72
CA THR A 228 -3.21 -4.96 3.33
C THR A 228 -2.07 -4.50 2.44
N PHE A 229 -2.15 -4.78 1.14
CA PHE A 229 -1.15 -4.32 0.18
C PHE A 229 -1.09 -2.79 0.12
N LEU A 230 -2.25 -2.11 0.06
CA LEU A 230 -2.26 -0.64 0.05
C LEU A 230 -1.64 -0.07 1.33
N GLN A 231 -2.05 -0.58 2.48
CA GLN A 231 -1.54 -0.17 3.78
C GLN A 231 -0.02 -0.29 3.85
N THR A 232 0.55 -1.45 3.49
CA THR A 232 1.97 -1.71 3.72
C THR A 232 2.89 -1.41 2.54
N ALA A 233 2.38 -1.40 1.31
CA ALA A 233 3.18 -1.13 0.10
C ALA A 233 3.02 0.29 -0.44
N VAL A 234 1.84 0.91 -0.29
CA VAL A 234 1.56 2.25 -0.81
C VAL A 234 1.69 3.31 0.29
N TYR A 235 0.98 3.13 1.41
CA TYR A 235 1.00 4.10 2.51
C TYR A 235 2.17 3.88 3.49
N ASN A 236 2.84 2.72 3.45
CA ASN A 236 3.90 2.34 4.39
C ASN A 236 3.47 2.38 5.87
N ILE A 237 2.22 2.03 6.16
CA ILE A 237 1.67 1.97 7.52
C ILE A 237 1.87 0.56 8.08
N ASP A 238 2.36 0.46 9.31
CA ASP A 238 2.56 -0.80 10.05
C ASP A 238 3.38 -1.88 9.32
N VAL A 239 4.33 -1.45 8.48
CA VAL A 239 5.24 -2.35 7.76
C VAL A 239 5.99 -3.23 8.76
N GLY A 240 5.88 -4.55 8.61
CA GLY A 240 6.51 -5.54 9.48
C GLY A 240 5.75 -5.85 10.78
N LYS A 241 4.74 -5.05 11.16
CA LYS A 241 3.83 -5.34 12.28
C LYS A 241 2.57 -6.06 11.82
N MET A 242 2.07 -5.69 10.63
CA MET A 242 0.83 -6.22 10.12
C MET A 242 1.03 -7.62 9.49
N LYS A 243 0.09 -8.54 9.74
CA LYS A 243 0.18 -9.93 9.28
C LYS A 243 -0.16 -10.03 7.80
N GLU A 244 0.86 -10.00 6.97
CA GLU A 244 0.69 -10.11 5.51
C GLU A 244 0.63 -11.56 5.04
N THR A 245 -0.28 -11.83 4.10
CA THR A 245 -0.31 -13.13 3.41
C THR A 245 0.92 -13.30 2.50
N PRO A 246 1.36 -14.54 2.21
CA PRO A 246 2.46 -14.78 1.28
C PRO A 246 2.26 -14.08 -0.07
N ARG A 247 1.01 -14.02 -0.55
CA ARG A 247 0.65 -13.38 -1.82
C ARG A 247 0.87 -11.86 -1.81
N VAL A 248 0.50 -11.19 -0.71
CA VAL A 248 0.75 -9.75 -0.55
C VAL A 248 2.25 -9.48 -0.50
N ARG A 249 3.01 -10.29 0.24
CA ARG A 249 4.48 -10.17 0.31
C ARG A 249 5.14 -10.37 -1.05
N GLU A 250 4.72 -11.40 -1.79
CA GLU A 250 5.21 -11.72 -3.13
C GLU A 250 4.92 -10.58 -4.11
N LEU A 251 3.68 -10.06 -4.15
CA LEU A 251 3.34 -8.96 -5.04
C LEU A 251 4.08 -7.67 -4.65
N ARG A 252 4.18 -7.36 -3.34
CA ARG A 252 4.97 -6.22 -2.86
C ARG A 252 6.43 -6.36 -3.26
N ALA A 253 7.03 -7.53 -3.09
CA ALA A 253 8.39 -7.78 -3.52
C ALA A 253 8.55 -7.60 -5.04
N ARG A 254 7.63 -8.14 -5.86
CA ARG A 254 7.69 -7.95 -7.31
C ARG A 254 7.56 -6.49 -7.72
N LEU A 255 6.59 -5.77 -7.17
CA LEU A 255 6.36 -4.37 -7.54
C LEU A 255 7.45 -3.43 -6.99
N LEU A 256 7.95 -3.65 -5.77
CA LEU A 256 8.90 -2.74 -5.10
C LEU A 256 10.38 -3.14 -5.24
N ASN A 257 10.70 -4.41 -5.50
CA ASN A 257 12.09 -4.84 -5.73
C ASN A 257 12.53 -4.63 -7.18
N HIS A 258 11.60 -4.35 -8.09
CA HIS A 258 11.96 -3.81 -9.38
C HIS A 258 12.16 -2.30 -9.25
N THR A 259 13.44 -1.88 -9.22
CA THR A 259 13.93 -0.53 -9.55
C THR A 259 14.22 0.41 -8.35
N VAL A 260 15.38 0.19 -7.69
CA VAL A 260 16.31 1.30 -7.46
C VAL A 260 17.31 1.28 -8.60
N VAL A 261 16.88 1.75 -9.78
CA VAL A 261 17.83 2.15 -10.82
C VAL A 261 18.09 3.62 -10.56
N ALA A 262 19.13 3.90 -9.77
CA ALA A 262 19.73 5.22 -9.81
C ALA A 262 20.23 5.43 -11.23
N PHE A 263 19.65 6.39 -11.96
CA PHE A 263 20.21 6.87 -13.21
C PHE A 263 21.52 7.58 -12.89
N PHE A 264 22.61 6.81 -12.81
CA PHE A 264 23.91 7.35 -13.10
C PHE A 264 24.00 7.43 -14.62
N GLU A 265 24.51 8.57 -15.11
CA GLU A 265 25.01 8.72 -16.47
C GLU A 265 25.67 7.39 -16.92
N PRO A 266 25.35 6.86 -18.13
CA PRO A 266 25.70 5.50 -18.47
C PRO A 266 27.20 5.31 -18.25
N PRO A 267 27.59 4.38 -17.35
CA PRO A 267 29.00 4.18 -17.08
C PRO A 267 29.69 3.82 -18.40
N PRO A 268 30.93 4.26 -18.62
CA PRO A 268 31.63 4.11 -19.90
C PRO A 268 31.77 2.65 -20.39
N ASN A 269 31.40 1.68 -19.55
CA ASN A 269 31.29 0.27 -19.93
C ASN A 269 30.05 -0.41 -19.27
N PRO A 270 28.87 -0.37 -19.92
CA PRO A 270 27.62 -0.92 -19.36
C PRO A 270 27.65 -2.44 -19.16
N ALA A 271 28.50 -3.17 -19.87
CA ALA A 271 28.62 -4.63 -19.76
C ALA A 271 29.08 -5.10 -18.37
N LEU A 272 29.76 -4.25 -17.60
CA LEU A 272 30.22 -4.59 -16.25
C LEU A 272 29.05 -4.73 -15.26
N PHE A 273 27.94 -4.05 -15.52
CA PHE A 273 26.77 -4.07 -14.65
C PHE A 273 25.74 -5.14 -15.05
N PHE A 274 25.98 -5.87 -16.15
CA PHE A 274 25.09 -6.91 -16.62
C PHE A 274 25.29 -8.20 -15.82
N ASN A 275 24.26 -8.61 -15.09
CA ASN A 275 24.28 -9.80 -14.24
C ASN A 275 23.84 -11.06 -15.01
N TYR A 276 24.07 -12.22 -14.40
CA TYR A 276 23.73 -13.53 -14.98
C TYR A 276 22.22 -13.76 -15.18
N LYS A 277 21.36 -12.98 -14.50
CA LYS A 277 19.90 -13.00 -14.66
C LYS A 277 19.44 -12.17 -15.87
N GLY A 278 20.35 -11.68 -16.70
CA GLY A 278 20.03 -10.95 -17.93
C GLY A 278 19.58 -9.50 -17.69
N THR A 279 19.91 -8.91 -16.54
CA THR A 279 19.52 -7.54 -16.17
C THR A 279 20.75 -6.72 -15.75
N TYR A 280 20.63 -5.40 -15.76
CA TYR A 280 21.68 -4.51 -15.23
C TYR A 280 21.45 -4.29 -13.73
N SER A 281 22.50 -4.41 -12.92
CA SER A 281 22.42 -4.20 -11.47
C SER A 281 23.69 -3.56 -10.90
N ILE A 282 23.49 -2.69 -9.91
CA ILE A 282 24.54 -2.15 -9.05
C ILE A 282 24.44 -2.87 -7.71
N VAL A 283 25.55 -3.41 -7.21
CA VAL A 283 25.60 -4.11 -5.92
C VAL A 283 25.75 -3.10 -4.79
N LEU A 284 24.92 -3.26 -3.76
CA LEU A 284 25.01 -2.56 -2.48
C LEU A 284 25.37 -3.57 -1.40
N SER A 285 26.43 -3.28 -0.65
CA SER A 285 26.86 -4.06 0.50
C SER A 285 26.83 -3.19 1.74
N ALA A 286 26.33 -3.72 2.85
CA ALA A 286 26.24 -3.00 4.10
C ALA A 286 26.67 -3.86 5.29
N VAL A 287 27.33 -3.23 6.26
CA VAL A 287 27.67 -3.83 7.56
C VAL A 287 26.81 -3.16 8.60
N VAL A 288 26.05 -3.97 9.35
CA VAL A 288 25.15 -3.51 10.42
C VAL A 288 25.62 -4.04 11.76
N ASP A 289 25.44 -3.25 12.82
CA ASP A 289 25.67 -3.75 14.19
C ASP A 289 24.48 -4.56 14.71
N ALA A 290 24.63 -5.18 15.87
CA ALA A 290 23.58 -5.97 16.52
C ALA A 290 22.32 -5.17 16.91
N ARG A 291 22.35 -3.83 16.79
CA ARG A 291 21.19 -2.94 16.97
C ARG A 291 20.61 -2.47 15.63
N TYR A 292 20.91 -3.18 14.55
CA TYR A 292 20.46 -2.87 13.18
C TYR A 292 20.88 -1.49 12.67
N ARG A 293 21.96 -0.92 13.18
CA ARG A 293 22.48 0.37 12.68
C ARG A 293 23.55 0.13 11.63
N PHE A 294 23.41 0.80 10.50
CA PHE A 294 24.44 0.82 9.44
C PHE A 294 25.75 1.40 9.98
N ARG A 295 26.82 0.63 9.83
CA ARG A 295 28.19 1.02 10.18
C ARG A 295 29.03 1.30 8.95
N VAL A 296 28.80 0.53 7.89
CA VAL A 296 29.43 0.72 6.59
C VAL A 296 28.38 0.48 5.52
N VAL A 297 28.39 1.33 4.49
CA VAL A 297 27.61 1.14 3.27
C VAL A 297 28.55 1.36 2.10
N ASP A 298 28.66 0.37 1.22
CA ASP A 298 29.43 0.42 -0.02
C ASP A 298 28.47 0.20 -1.20
N ILE A 299 28.45 1.14 -2.14
CA ILE A 299 27.51 1.17 -3.27
C ILE A 299 28.34 1.33 -4.53
N GLY A 300 28.06 0.50 -5.54
CA GLY A 300 28.73 0.61 -6.84
C GLY A 300 29.40 -0.67 -7.32
N GLY A 301 29.20 -1.80 -6.63
CA GLY A 301 29.74 -3.08 -7.10
C GLY A 301 29.13 -3.50 -8.44
N TYR A 302 29.93 -4.16 -9.27
CA TYR A 302 29.50 -4.62 -10.59
C TYR A 302 28.56 -5.83 -10.48
N GLY A 303 27.41 -5.77 -11.15
CA GLY A 303 26.40 -6.84 -11.15
C GLY A 303 26.88 -8.22 -11.65
N ARG A 304 28.01 -8.27 -12.35
CA ARG A 304 28.65 -9.53 -12.81
C ARG A 304 29.50 -10.20 -11.72
N THR A 305 29.87 -9.48 -10.67
CA THR A 305 30.78 -9.98 -9.64
C THR A 305 30.02 -10.75 -8.57
N SER A 306 30.57 -11.88 -8.12
CA SER A 306 30.00 -12.66 -7.00
C SER A 306 30.04 -11.85 -5.69
N ASP A 307 29.26 -12.25 -4.69
CA ASP A 307 29.26 -11.63 -3.36
C ASP A 307 30.67 -11.60 -2.75
N GLY A 308 31.38 -12.73 -2.82
CA GLY A 308 32.76 -12.84 -2.35
C GLY A 308 33.74 -11.94 -3.11
N GLY A 309 33.58 -11.82 -4.43
CA GLY A 309 34.38 -10.91 -5.25
C GLY A 309 34.08 -9.43 -4.97
N THR A 310 32.81 -9.10 -4.71
CA THR A 310 32.39 -7.74 -4.35
C THR A 310 32.95 -7.37 -2.97
N LEU A 311 32.86 -8.27 -1.99
CA LEU A 311 33.47 -8.08 -0.68
C LEU A 311 34.99 -7.90 -0.79
N ALA A 312 35.70 -8.78 -1.49
CA ALA A 312 37.15 -8.71 -1.63
C ALA A 312 37.64 -7.42 -2.33
N SER A 313 36.86 -6.87 -3.25
CA SER A 313 37.19 -5.63 -3.97
C SER A 313 36.81 -4.36 -3.20
N SER A 314 35.82 -4.45 -2.30
CA SER A 314 35.32 -3.34 -1.48
C SER A 314 36.40 -2.74 -0.57
N LYS A 315 36.21 -1.47 -0.17
CA LYS A 315 37.10 -0.82 0.81
C LYS A 315 37.06 -1.55 2.16
N PHE A 316 35.87 -2.01 2.55
CA PHE A 316 35.65 -2.74 3.78
C PHE A 316 36.39 -4.09 3.78
N GLY A 317 36.19 -4.93 2.76
CA GLY A 317 36.85 -6.24 2.69
C GLY A 317 38.37 -6.15 2.62
N LYS A 318 38.90 -5.13 1.92
CA LYS A 318 40.34 -4.82 1.94
C LYS A 318 40.82 -4.39 3.33
N ALA A 319 40.05 -3.58 4.05
CA ALA A 319 40.40 -3.18 5.41
C ALA A 319 40.34 -4.38 6.38
N LEU A 320 39.36 -5.26 6.22
CA LEU A 320 39.19 -6.49 7.00
C LEU A 320 40.38 -7.44 6.78
N GLN A 321 40.72 -7.73 5.53
CA GLN A 321 41.81 -8.65 5.18
C GLN A 321 43.18 -8.12 5.62
N ASN A 322 43.37 -6.80 5.64
CA ASN A 322 44.61 -6.16 6.07
C ASN A 322 44.64 -5.81 7.57
N GLY A 323 43.65 -6.23 8.36
CA GLY A 323 43.62 -5.98 9.81
C GLY A 323 43.49 -4.50 10.21
N ARG A 324 42.92 -3.65 9.34
CA ARG A 324 42.81 -2.20 9.55
C ARG A 324 41.50 -1.73 10.19
N LEU A 325 40.63 -2.66 10.57
CA LEU A 325 39.28 -2.35 11.10
C LEU A 325 39.24 -2.12 12.62
N ASP A 326 40.39 -2.14 13.30
CA ASP A 326 40.49 -1.97 14.77
C ASP A 326 39.43 -2.80 15.51
N LEU A 327 39.37 -4.09 15.16
CA LEU A 327 38.39 -5.01 15.72
C LEU A 327 38.74 -5.29 17.19
N PRO A 328 37.74 -5.49 18.06
CA PRO A 328 37.98 -5.83 19.45
C PRO A 328 38.78 -7.14 19.56
N GLU A 329 39.60 -7.24 20.60
CA GLU A 329 40.30 -8.48 20.94
C GLU A 329 39.33 -9.61 21.29
N ASP A 330 39.79 -10.84 21.07
CA ASP A 330 39.05 -12.06 21.35
C ASP A 330 38.59 -12.11 22.82
N ARG A 331 37.34 -12.51 23.03
CA ARG A 331 36.72 -12.55 24.37
C ARG A 331 36.17 -13.91 24.71
N LEU A 332 36.19 -14.24 26.00
CA LEU A 332 35.48 -15.40 26.53
C LEU A 332 33.98 -15.26 26.30
N LEU A 333 33.35 -16.33 25.83
CA LEU A 333 31.91 -16.39 25.71
C LEU A 333 31.29 -16.67 27.09
N PRO A 334 30.27 -15.91 27.52
CA PRO A 334 29.50 -16.24 28.72
C PRO A 334 28.97 -17.67 28.63
N GLU A 335 29.10 -18.44 29.71
CA GLU A 335 28.63 -19.84 29.81
C GLU A 335 29.37 -20.86 28.92
N ALA A 336 30.42 -20.44 28.20
CA ALA A 336 31.22 -21.31 27.34
C ALA A 336 32.74 -21.07 27.47
N GLU A 337 33.19 -20.75 28.69
CA GLU A 337 34.59 -20.41 29.02
C GLU A 337 35.58 -21.53 28.65
N HIS A 338 35.12 -22.79 28.66
CA HIS A 338 35.91 -23.96 28.27
C HIS A 338 36.38 -23.93 26.79
N LEU A 339 35.78 -23.09 25.95
CA LEU A 339 36.18 -22.91 24.55
C LEU A 339 37.33 -21.90 24.37
N GLY A 340 37.75 -21.21 25.44
CA GLY A 340 38.75 -20.15 25.36
C GLY A 340 38.22 -18.86 24.71
N CYS A 341 39.12 -17.87 24.54
CA CYS A 341 38.76 -16.61 23.89
C CYS A 341 38.35 -16.85 22.43
N GLN A 342 37.22 -16.28 22.02
CA GLN A 342 36.64 -16.43 20.69
C GLN A 342 36.75 -15.12 19.90
N PRO A 343 36.98 -15.20 18.59
CA PRO A 343 37.06 -14.02 17.74
C PRO A 343 35.69 -13.41 17.46
N HIS A 344 35.68 -12.12 17.18
CA HIS A 344 34.50 -11.42 16.66
C HIS A 344 34.30 -11.77 15.19
N VAL A 345 33.13 -12.32 14.86
CA VAL A 345 32.79 -12.74 13.49
C VAL A 345 31.73 -11.82 12.86
N PHE A 346 31.90 -11.55 11.57
CA PHE A 346 30.84 -10.98 10.75
C PHE A 346 30.00 -12.10 10.15
N VAL A 347 28.70 -12.06 10.38
CA VAL A 347 27.75 -12.98 9.74
C VAL A 347 27.19 -12.29 8.50
N ALA A 348 27.36 -12.93 7.34
CA ALA A 348 26.85 -12.43 6.07
C ALA A 348 25.59 -13.19 5.66
N SER A 349 24.60 -12.46 5.16
CA SER A 349 23.41 -13.03 4.53
C SER A 349 23.15 -12.30 3.22
N ASN A 350 22.79 -13.03 2.17
CA ASN A 350 22.39 -12.42 0.91
C ASN A 350 20.91 -12.04 0.97
N LEU A 351 20.60 -10.75 0.75
CA LEU A 351 19.23 -10.22 0.60
C LEU A 351 18.77 -10.21 -0.87
N GLY A 352 19.34 -11.08 -1.68
CA GLY A 352 18.92 -11.34 -3.05
C GLY A 352 17.59 -12.08 -3.10
N SER A 353 16.74 -11.69 -4.04
CA SER A 353 15.60 -12.49 -4.46
C SER A 353 16.07 -13.90 -4.87
N GLU A 354 15.76 -14.85 -3.99
CA GLU A 354 15.90 -16.30 -4.12
C GLU A 354 17.23 -16.80 -4.72
N SER A 355 18.08 -17.31 -3.83
CA SER A 355 18.75 -18.60 -4.04
C SER A 355 19.28 -19.10 -2.71
N LEU A 356 18.69 -20.20 -2.22
CA LEU A 356 19.37 -21.14 -1.34
C LEU A 356 20.71 -21.51 -1.99
N CYS A 357 21.81 -21.03 -1.43
CA CYS A 357 23.10 -21.70 -1.57
C CYS A 357 23.46 -22.17 -0.16
N GLN A 358 23.32 -23.49 0.05
CA GLN A 358 24.05 -24.18 1.10
C GLN A 358 25.54 -23.98 0.84
N GLY A 359 26.26 -23.60 1.88
CA GLY A 359 27.72 -23.59 1.98
C GLY A 359 28.07 -23.69 3.44
#